data_AF-A0A1B0GN86-F1
#
_entry.id   AF-A0A1B0GN86-F1
#
_cell.length_a   1.000
_cell.length_b   1.000
_cell.length_c   1.000
_cell.angle_alpha   90.00
_cell.angle_beta   90.00
_cell.angle_gamma   90.00
#
_symmetry.space_group_name_H-M   'P 1'
#
loop_
_entity.id
_entity.type
_entity.pdbx_description
1 polymer ?
#
loop_
_entity_poly.entity_id
_entity_poly.type
_entity_poly.pdbx_seq_one_letter_code
_entity_poly.pdbx_strand_id
1 'polypeptide(L)'
;MVAGLRKRIQESIIEHEDESNVTMSFRQTSMGRPCLELNGFTFLYNKSVESTGTTYWRCSFSSARKKNPCDVRCITRHGILQKRSGSHNHPPLIKTGPLSFIKTPWSTSCLVIDNYIYNCHSNTHKGKSYWRCHNYSKRNVDERCRARCVIKDGKIQALTGGHHNHLPHTEKIQKIRKRESLMDKCDSFI
;
A
#
# COMPACT_ATOMS: atom_id res chain seq x y z
N MET A 1 43.78 -38.28 16.58
CA MET A 1 42.87 -39.33 16.05
C MET A 1 41.48 -39.09 16.69
N VAL A 2 40.52 -38.48 15.96
CA VAL A 2 39.21 -39.03 15.44
C VAL A 2 38.40 -39.83 16.48
N ALA A 3 37.07 -39.75 16.65
CA ALA A 3 35.87 -39.09 16.08
C ALA A 3 34.73 -39.25 17.16
N GLY A 4 33.69 -38.42 17.31
CA GLY A 4 32.48 -38.39 16.48
C GLY A 4 31.16 -38.47 17.30
N LEU A 5 30.21 -37.54 17.03
CA LEU A 5 28.72 -37.70 16.92
C LEU A 5 27.88 -38.20 18.16
N ARG A 6 26.72 -37.64 18.58
CA ARG A 6 25.47 -37.28 17.86
C ARG A 6 24.54 -36.33 18.66
N LYS A 7 23.72 -35.62 17.88
CA LYS A 7 22.60 -34.70 18.14
C LYS A 7 21.54 -35.18 19.16
N ARG A 8 20.89 -34.22 19.82
CA ARG A 8 19.44 -34.28 20.10
C ARG A 8 18.79 -32.94 19.72
N ILE A 9 18.22 -32.94 18.53
CA ILE A 9 17.29 -31.93 18.01
C ILE A 9 15.97 -32.15 18.74
N GLN A 10 15.39 -31.11 19.32
CA GLN A 10 13.99 -31.13 19.73
C GLN A 10 13.22 -30.23 18.75
N GLU A 11 12.78 -30.89 17.67
CA GLU A 11 11.73 -30.44 16.76
C GLU A 11 10.37 -30.45 17.47
N SER A 12 9.38 -29.84 16.79
CA SER A 12 7.99 -29.55 17.19
C SER A 12 7.86 -28.21 17.93
N ILE A 13 7.07 -27.25 17.46
CA ILE A 13 5.73 -27.40 16.89
C ILE A 13 5.65 -26.72 15.51
N ILE A 14 5.26 -27.50 14.51
CA ILE A 14 4.83 -27.04 13.21
C ILE A 14 3.36 -26.62 13.38
N GLU A 15 3.10 -25.32 13.45
CA GLU A 15 1.77 -24.80 13.17
C GLU A 15 1.70 -24.63 11.64
N HIS A 16 1.18 -25.68 10.99
CA HIS A 16 0.71 -25.61 9.61
C HIS A 16 -0.49 -24.65 9.57
N GLU A 17 -0.23 -23.36 9.41
CA GLU A 17 -1.25 -22.39 9.00
C GLU A 17 -1.29 -22.35 7.46
N ASP A 18 -2.32 -23.01 6.92
CA ASP A 18 -2.93 -22.88 5.60
C ASP A 18 -2.05 -22.45 4.39
N GLU A 19 -1.90 -23.37 3.44
CA GLU A 19 -1.45 -23.17 2.05
C GLU A 19 -2.41 -22.30 1.20
N SER A 20 -3.01 -21.25 1.78
CA SER A 20 -3.86 -20.30 1.06
C SER A 20 -3.03 -19.13 0.51
N ASN A 21 -2.34 -19.39 -0.60
CA ASN A 21 -1.90 -18.40 -1.60
C ASN A 21 -1.11 -17.19 -1.05
N VAL A 22 0.06 -17.43 -0.45
CA VAL A 22 0.98 -16.35 -0.04
C VAL A 22 1.55 -15.66 -1.28
N THR A 23 1.04 -14.47 -1.60
CA THR A 23 1.54 -13.67 -2.73
C THR A 23 2.75 -12.85 -2.27
N MET A 24 3.95 -13.24 -2.70
CA MET A 24 5.20 -12.59 -2.34
C MET A 24 5.94 -12.05 -3.57
N SER A 25 6.41 -10.80 -3.54
CA SER A 25 7.27 -10.26 -4.60
C SER A 25 8.28 -9.25 -4.08
N PHE A 26 9.48 -9.25 -4.67
CA PHE A 26 10.51 -8.25 -4.38
C PHE A 26 10.44 -7.14 -5.43
N ARG A 27 10.43 -5.90 -4.96
CA ARG A 27 10.42 -4.70 -5.82
C ARG A 27 11.46 -3.70 -5.34
N GLN A 28 11.74 -2.71 -6.17
CA GLN A 28 12.47 -1.53 -5.76
C GLN A 28 11.51 -0.34 -5.72
N THR A 29 11.66 0.50 -4.70
CA THR A 29 11.00 1.80 -4.66
C THR A 29 11.55 2.68 -5.79
N SER A 30 10.86 3.78 -6.12
CA SER A 30 11.34 4.76 -7.12
C SER A 30 12.70 5.38 -6.78
N MET A 31 13.14 5.27 -5.52
CA MET A 31 14.44 5.74 -5.04
C MET A 31 15.48 4.60 -4.95
N GLY A 32 15.23 3.46 -5.58
CA GLY A 32 16.12 2.29 -5.61
C GLY A 32 16.14 1.46 -4.33
N ARG A 33 15.43 1.85 -3.27
CA ARG A 33 15.41 1.07 -2.02
C ARG A 33 14.65 -0.25 -2.21
N PRO A 34 15.19 -1.41 -1.77
CA PRO A 34 14.48 -2.67 -1.82
C PRO A 34 13.22 -2.67 -0.97
N CYS A 35 12.15 -3.25 -1.49
CA CYS A 35 10.90 -3.50 -0.78
C CYS A 35 10.37 -4.91 -1.10
N LEU A 36 9.64 -5.45 -0.14
CA LEU A 36 9.00 -6.75 -0.21
C LEU A 36 7.49 -6.53 -0.15
N GLU A 37 6.76 -7.12 -1.07
CA GLU A 37 5.30 -7.20 -0.99
C GLU A 37 4.87 -8.58 -0.57
N LEU A 38 3.99 -8.62 0.41
CA LEU A 38 3.52 -9.87 1.01
C LEU A 38 2.03 -9.72 1.32
N ASN A 39 1.19 -10.50 0.64
CA ASN A 39 -0.27 -10.52 0.82
C ASN A 39 -0.91 -9.11 0.76
N GLY A 40 -0.44 -8.26 -0.18
CA GLY A 40 -0.92 -6.87 -0.33
C GLY A 40 -0.31 -5.86 0.64
N PHE A 41 0.56 -6.27 1.55
CA PHE A 41 1.30 -5.38 2.44
C PHE A 41 2.69 -5.08 1.89
N THR A 42 3.15 -3.84 2.02
CA THR A 42 4.50 -3.44 1.61
C THR A 42 5.42 -3.31 2.81
N PHE A 43 6.53 -4.03 2.75
CA PHE A 43 7.62 -4.01 3.70
C PHE A 43 8.84 -3.33 3.07
N LEU A 44 9.55 -2.54 3.88
CA LEU A 44 10.77 -1.85 3.49
C LEU A 44 11.97 -2.58 4.09
N TYR A 45 13.07 -2.58 3.34
CA TYR A 45 14.36 -3.07 3.83
C TYR A 45 14.72 -2.39 5.17
N ASN A 46 15.16 -3.20 6.13
CA ASN A 46 15.69 -2.74 7.40
C ASN A 46 17.19 -3.02 7.52
N LYS A 47 17.57 -4.30 7.47
CA LYS A 47 18.97 -4.75 7.51
C LYS A 47 19.10 -6.16 6.92
N SER A 48 20.30 -6.53 6.48
CA SER A 48 20.65 -7.92 6.11
C SER A 48 21.80 -8.45 6.96
N VAL A 49 21.91 -9.77 7.03
CA VAL A 49 23.01 -10.53 7.65
C VAL A 49 23.54 -11.47 6.59
N GLU A 50 24.69 -11.13 6.00
CA GLU A 50 25.25 -11.83 4.84
C GLU A 50 25.60 -13.29 5.14
N SER A 51 26.19 -13.56 6.31
CA SER A 51 26.59 -14.91 6.73
C SER A 51 25.44 -15.93 6.74
N THR A 52 24.21 -15.46 6.92
CA THR A 52 23.02 -16.31 6.95
C THR A 52 22.09 -16.10 5.76
N GLY A 53 22.38 -15.13 4.90
CA GLY A 53 21.48 -14.66 3.84
C GLY A 53 20.16 -14.10 4.36
N THR A 54 20.11 -13.64 5.61
CA THR A 54 18.87 -13.22 6.27
C THR A 54 18.63 -11.72 6.08
N THR A 55 17.46 -11.35 5.56
CA THR A 55 17.02 -9.96 5.43
C THR A 55 15.83 -9.71 6.34
N TYR A 56 15.95 -8.66 7.14
CA TYR A 56 14.92 -8.16 8.02
C TYR A 56 14.16 -7.04 7.32
N TRP A 57 12.85 -7.13 7.39
CA TRP A 57 11.94 -6.16 6.80
C TRP A 57 11.02 -5.58 7.85
N ARG A 58 10.65 -4.32 7.66
CA ARG A 58 9.67 -3.64 8.50
C ARG A 58 8.53 -3.15 7.65
N CYS A 59 7.31 -3.16 8.18
CA CYS A 59 6.19 -2.60 7.46
C CYS A 59 6.49 -1.15 7.03
N SER A 60 6.09 -0.76 5.82
CA SER A 60 6.17 0.63 5.34
C SER A 60 5.39 1.62 6.23
N PHE A 61 4.54 1.11 7.11
CA PHE A 61 3.80 1.85 8.12
C PHE A 61 4.46 1.92 9.50
N SER A 62 5.65 1.38 9.68
CA SER A 62 6.40 1.37 10.95
C SER A 62 7.11 2.67 11.34
N SER A 63 6.91 3.76 10.60
CA SER A 63 7.57 5.03 10.90
C SER A 63 6.97 5.65 12.16
N ALA A 64 7.79 5.91 13.18
CA ALA A 64 7.39 6.59 14.42
C ALA A 64 6.75 7.97 14.21
N ARG A 65 7.00 8.62 13.06
CA ARG A 65 6.33 9.88 12.66
C ARG A 65 4.83 9.72 12.34
N LYS A 66 4.31 8.50 12.27
CA LYS A 66 2.88 8.22 12.00
C LYS A 66 2.12 8.17 13.34
N LYS A 67 0.87 8.67 13.35
CA LYS A 67 0.03 8.71 14.56
C LYS A 67 -0.23 7.31 15.15
N ASN A 68 -0.37 6.30 14.30
CA ASN A 68 -0.48 4.90 14.70
C ASN A 68 0.51 4.05 13.88
N PRO A 69 1.76 3.87 14.35
CA PRO A 69 2.78 3.14 13.61
C PRO A 69 2.50 1.64 13.61
N CYS A 70 2.73 0.99 12.48
CA CYS A 70 2.60 -0.47 12.34
C CYS A 70 3.86 -1.17 12.84
N ASP A 71 3.72 -2.13 13.75
CA ASP A 71 4.84 -2.84 14.36
C ASP A 71 5.29 -4.07 13.56
N VAL A 72 4.48 -4.55 12.61
CA VAL A 72 4.71 -5.79 11.86
C VAL A 72 6.09 -5.84 11.21
N ARG A 73 6.78 -6.96 11.46
CA ARG A 73 8.07 -7.31 10.86
C ARG A 73 7.98 -8.64 10.14
N CYS A 74 8.84 -8.82 9.15
CA CYS A 74 9.07 -10.14 8.57
C CYS A 74 10.55 -10.34 8.25
N ILE A 75 10.91 -11.61 8.12
CA ILE A 75 12.27 -12.08 7.91
C ILE A 75 12.25 -12.96 6.67
N THR A 76 13.14 -12.70 5.74
CA THR A 76 13.39 -13.60 4.60
C THR A 76 14.80 -14.15 4.69
N ARG A 77 15.01 -15.40 4.32
CA ARG A 77 16.33 -16.01 4.21
C ARG A 77 16.54 -16.52 2.79
N HIS A 78 17.59 -16.05 2.11
CA HIS A 78 17.82 -16.30 0.68
C HIS A 78 16.58 -16.01 -0.19
N GLY A 79 15.84 -14.94 0.13
CA GLY A 79 14.62 -14.55 -0.60
C GLY A 79 13.36 -15.32 -0.22
N ILE A 80 13.42 -16.29 0.69
CA ILE A 80 12.27 -17.08 1.15
C ILE A 80 11.75 -16.53 2.46
N LEU A 81 10.42 -16.31 2.59
CA LEU A 81 9.81 -15.89 3.85
C LEU A 81 10.01 -16.95 4.93
N GLN A 82 10.58 -16.55 6.06
CA GLN A 82 10.83 -17.44 7.21
C GLN A 82 9.86 -17.17 8.36
N LYS A 83 9.65 -15.90 8.68
CA LYS A 83 8.82 -15.50 9.82
C LYS A 83 8.12 -14.19 9.56
N ARG A 84 6.88 -14.09 10.03
CA ARG A 84 6.11 -12.85 10.19
C ARG A 84 5.81 -12.68 11.67
N SER A 85 5.84 -11.45 12.17
CA SER A 85 5.54 -11.14 13.58
C SER A 85 4.75 -9.84 13.66
N GLY A 86 3.69 -9.85 14.47
CA GLY A 86 2.77 -8.72 14.67
C GLY A 86 1.51 -8.82 13.80
N SER A 87 0.56 -7.93 14.08
CA SER A 87 -0.68 -7.77 13.30
C SER A 87 -0.76 -6.38 12.69
N HIS A 88 -1.22 -6.27 11.45
CA HIS A 88 -1.33 -4.97 10.79
C HIS A 88 -2.48 -4.17 11.40
N ASN A 89 -2.17 -2.98 11.92
CA ASN A 89 -3.17 -1.99 12.37
C ASN A 89 -3.77 -1.16 11.23
N HIS A 90 -3.70 -1.68 10.00
CA HIS A 90 -4.14 -1.00 8.80
C HIS A 90 -4.50 -1.98 7.69
N PRO A 91 -5.37 -1.58 6.74
CA PRO A 91 -5.71 -2.44 5.61
C PRO A 91 -4.52 -2.65 4.67
N PRO A 92 -4.50 -3.76 3.91
CA PRO A 92 -3.56 -3.97 2.82
C PRO A 92 -3.72 -2.90 1.75
N LEU A 93 -2.61 -2.51 1.13
CA LEU A 93 -2.61 -1.59 0.00
C LEU A 93 -2.72 -2.44 -1.26
N ILE A 94 -3.94 -2.84 -1.64
CA ILE A 94 -4.15 -3.62 -2.87
C ILE A 94 -3.91 -2.68 -4.07
N LYS A 95 -2.96 -3.05 -4.93
CA LYS A 95 -2.39 -2.17 -5.98
C LYS A 95 -2.76 -2.56 -7.42
N THR A 96 -3.65 -3.53 -7.63
CA THR A 96 -3.80 -4.18 -8.95
C THR A 96 -5.14 -3.94 -9.63
N GLY A 97 -6.02 -3.13 -9.06
CA GLY A 97 -7.32 -2.82 -9.66
C GLY A 97 -7.24 -1.76 -10.78
N PRO A 98 -8.25 -1.72 -11.68
CA PRO A 98 -8.41 -0.62 -12.62
C PRO A 98 -8.59 0.70 -11.87
N LEU A 99 -8.04 1.78 -12.42
CA LEU A 99 -8.19 3.11 -11.84
C LEU A 99 -9.65 3.55 -11.94
N SER A 100 -10.27 3.88 -10.80
CA SER A 100 -11.62 4.44 -10.78
C SER A 100 -11.53 5.96 -10.78
N PHE A 101 -12.21 6.62 -11.72
CA PHE A 101 -12.32 8.07 -11.75
C PHE A 101 -13.76 8.49 -11.51
N ILE A 102 -13.94 9.65 -10.88
CA ILE A 102 -15.24 10.33 -10.77
C ILE A 102 -15.06 11.75 -11.31
N LYS A 103 -16.03 12.23 -12.08
CA LYS A 103 -16.08 13.64 -12.49
C LYS A 103 -16.83 14.42 -11.43
N THR A 104 -16.25 15.54 -11.03
CA THR A 104 -16.96 16.49 -10.16
C THR A 104 -17.88 17.37 -11.01
N PRO A 105 -18.89 18.03 -10.40
CA PRO A 105 -19.78 18.94 -11.14
C PRO A 105 -19.06 20.06 -11.90
N TRP A 106 -17.82 20.39 -11.52
CA TRP A 106 -16.96 21.35 -12.19
C TRP A 106 -16.02 20.71 -13.23
N SER A 107 -16.38 19.53 -13.76
CA SER A 107 -15.63 18.77 -14.76
C SER A 107 -14.19 18.39 -14.37
N THR A 108 -13.83 18.51 -13.08
CA THR A 108 -12.51 18.09 -12.61
C THR A 108 -12.54 16.59 -12.30
N SER A 109 -11.72 15.81 -13.02
CA SER A 109 -11.54 14.39 -12.76
C SER A 109 -10.80 14.14 -11.46
N CYS A 110 -11.42 13.38 -10.56
CA CYS A 110 -10.81 12.91 -9.33
C CYS A 110 -10.58 11.39 -9.42
N LEU A 111 -9.43 10.97 -8.90
CA LEU A 111 -9.10 9.56 -8.79
C LEU A 111 -9.68 8.99 -7.49
N VAL A 112 -10.22 7.77 -7.53
CA VAL A 112 -10.75 7.03 -6.39
C VAL A 112 -9.93 5.77 -6.19
N ILE A 113 -9.33 5.63 -5.00
CA ILE A 113 -8.58 4.45 -4.56
C ILE A 113 -9.09 4.09 -3.16
N ASP A 114 -9.55 2.86 -2.95
CA ASP A 114 -10.03 2.35 -1.65
C ASP A 114 -11.05 3.29 -0.96
N ASN A 115 -12.00 3.81 -1.73
CA ASN A 115 -13.00 4.79 -1.30
C ASN A 115 -12.42 6.15 -0.82
N TYR A 116 -11.16 6.44 -1.12
CA TYR A 116 -10.55 7.75 -0.93
C TYR A 116 -10.44 8.52 -2.24
N ILE A 117 -10.80 9.80 -2.20
CA ILE A 117 -10.70 10.71 -3.34
C ILE A 117 -9.33 11.37 -3.33
N TYR A 118 -8.73 11.42 -4.52
CA TYR A 118 -7.48 12.10 -4.81
C TYR A 118 -7.69 13.12 -5.93
N ASN A 119 -7.13 14.31 -5.73
CA ASN A 119 -7.10 15.38 -6.72
C ASN A 119 -5.76 15.34 -7.48
N CYS A 120 -5.80 15.60 -8.78
CA CYS A 120 -4.59 15.74 -9.58
C CYS A 120 -3.82 16.97 -9.10
N HIS A 121 -2.55 16.78 -8.75
CA HIS A 121 -1.67 17.87 -8.35
C HIS A 121 -0.77 18.31 -9.50
N SER A 122 -0.24 17.36 -10.27
CA SER A 122 0.53 17.63 -11.46
C SER A 122 0.50 16.44 -12.40
N ASN A 123 0.48 16.72 -13.69
CA ASN A 123 0.64 15.73 -14.74
C ASN A 123 1.91 16.04 -15.54
N THR A 124 2.70 15.02 -15.85
CA THR A 124 3.95 15.15 -16.61
C THR A 124 3.77 14.50 -17.97
N HIS A 125 4.33 15.09 -19.02
CA HIS A 125 4.27 14.58 -20.41
C HIS A 125 4.74 13.12 -20.58
N LYS A 126 5.52 12.57 -19.62
CA LYS A 126 6.01 11.19 -19.64
C LYS A 126 5.03 10.17 -19.03
N GLY A 127 3.72 10.38 -19.19
CA GLY A 127 2.70 9.45 -18.70
C GLY A 127 2.65 9.28 -17.18
N LYS A 128 3.21 10.24 -16.42
CA LYS A 128 3.31 10.20 -14.95
C LYS A 128 2.48 11.33 -14.35
N SER A 129 1.55 10.99 -13.46
CA SER A 129 0.72 11.97 -12.75
C SER A 129 0.83 11.79 -11.24
N TYR A 130 0.87 12.91 -10.53
CA TYR A 130 0.94 12.98 -9.08
C TYR A 130 -0.39 13.45 -8.54
N TRP A 131 -0.87 12.73 -7.54
CA TRP A 131 -2.19 12.92 -6.97
C TRP A 131 -2.05 13.05 -5.46
N ARG A 132 -2.87 13.91 -4.86
CA ARG A 132 -2.90 14.16 -3.43
C ARG A 132 -4.30 13.91 -2.92
N CYS A 133 -4.43 13.42 -1.69
CA CYS A 133 -5.76 13.22 -1.11
C CYS A 133 -6.57 14.52 -1.14
N HIS A 134 -7.89 14.41 -1.33
CA HIS A 134 -8.81 15.54 -1.29
C HIS A 134 -8.69 16.38 -0.01
N ASN A 135 -8.46 15.73 1.14
CA ASN A 135 -8.29 16.40 2.43
C ASN A 135 -6.87 16.98 2.65
N TYR A 136 -6.01 17.00 1.63
CA TYR A 136 -4.68 17.63 1.69
C TYR A 136 -4.77 19.14 1.95
N SER A 137 -5.80 19.81 1.42
CA SER A 137 -5.96 21.27 1.47
C SER A 137 -6.82 21.76 2.64
N LYS A 138 -7.06 20.93 3.67
CA LYS A 138 -7.76 21.36 4.89
C LYS A 138 -7.05 22.53 5.55
N ARG A 139 -7.82 23.52 6.04
CA ARG A 139 -7.27 24.73 6.66
C ARG A 139 -6.40 24.39 7.88
N ASN A 140 -6.95 23.60 8.80
CA ASN A 140 -6.24 23.08 9.96
C ASN A 140 -5.13 22.10 9.51
N VAL A 141 -3.88 22.39 9.89
CA VAL A 141 -2.69 21.63 9.47
C VAL A 141 -2.71 20.20 10.03
N ASP A 142 -3.21 20.01 11.25
CA ASP A 142 -3.22 18.69 11.91
C ASP A 142 -4.25 17.73 11.29
N GLU A 143 -5.28 18.28 10.64
CA GLU A 143 -6.29 17.53 9.91
C GLU A 143 -5.89 17.27 8.45
N ARG A 144 -4.81 17.89 7.93
CA ARG A 144 -4.41 17.70 6.53
C ARG A 144 -4.00 16.26 6.28
N CYS A 145 -4.68 15.63 5.34
CA CYS A 145 -4.29 14.32 4.88
C CYS A 145 -3.01 14.42 4.05
N ARG A 146 -1.97 13.69 4.43
CA ARG A 146 -0.69 13.68 3.72
C ARG A 146 -0.57 12.59 2.66
N ALA A 147 -1.59 11.73 2.53
CA ALA A 147 -1.63 10.66 1.54
C ALA A 147 -1.55 11.19 0.10
N ARG A 148 -0.73 10.52 -0.72
CA ARG A 148 -0.46 10.86 -2.12
C ARG A 148 -0.35 9.58 -2.93
N CYS A 149 -0.62 9.66 -4.21
CA CYS A 149 -0.32 8.56 -5.12
C CYS A 149 0.30 9.05 -6.42
N VAL A 150 1.01 8.14 -7.08
CA VAL A 150 1.64 8.35 -8.37
C VAL A 150 1.06 7.33 -9.32
N ILE A 151 0.49 7.82 -10.42
CA ILE A 151 0.07 6.99 -11.54
C ILE A 151 1.15 7.10 -12.62
N LYS A 152 1.54 5.98 -13.20
CA LYS A 152 2.39 5.92 -14.38
C LYS A 152 1.79 4.92 -15.37
N ASP A 153 1.68 5.32 -16.63
CA ASP A 153 1.20 4.44 -17.72
C ASP A 153 -0.16 3.79 -17.42
N GLY A 154 -1.08 4.58 -16.83
CA GLY A 154 -2.43 4.12 -16.48
C GLY A 154 -2.52 3.18 -15.27
N LYS A 155 -1.43 2.99 -14.52
CA LYS A 155 -1.39 2.12 -13.33
C LYS A 155 -0.87 2.85 -12.10
N ILE A 156 -1.31 2.42 -10.91
CA ILE A 156 -0.79 2.95 -9.65
C ILE A 156 0.66 2.49 -9.49
N GLN A 157 1.60 3.43 -9.57
CA GLN A 157 3.02 3.16 -9.36
C GLN A 157 3.37 3.19 -7.87
N ALA A 158 2.85 4.16 -7.12
CA ALA A 158 3.19 4.31 -5.70
C ALA A 158 2.07 4.99 -4.91
N LEU A 159 1.86 4.51 -3.68
CA LEU A 159 1.09 5.18 -2.63
C LEU A 159 2.10 5.69 -1.59
N THR A 160 2.09 6.99 -1.33
CA THR A 160 3.07 7.68 -0.48
C THR A 160 2.35 8.60 0.50
N GLY A 161 3.07 9.14 1.49
CA GLY A 161 2.49 10.13 2.41
C GLY A 161 1.72 9.58 3.62
N GLY A 162 1.68 8.26 3.80
CA GLY A 162 1.11 7.61 5.00
C GLY A 162 -0.37 7.28 4.89
N HIS A 163 -0.99 6.93 6.02
CA HIS A 163 -2.44 6.65 6.08
C HIS A 163 -3.26 7.91 5.96
N HIS A 164 -4.50 7.72 5.52
CA HIS A 164 -5.54 8.71 5.72
C HIS A 164 -5.78 8.90 7.22
N ASN A 165 -5.81 10.15 7.64
CA ASN A 165 -6.14 10.57 9.01
C ASN A 165 -7.63 10.94 9.14
N HIS A 166 -8.45 10.47 8.21
CA HIS A 166 -9.88 10.75 8.12
C HIS A 166 -10.60 9.53 7.54
N LEU A 167 -11.92 9.49 7.71
CA LEU A 167 -12.75 8.42 7.17
C LEU A 167 -12.74 8.42 5.63
N PRO A 168 -12.98 7.25 5.01
CA PRO A 168 -13.19 7.16 3.57
C PRO A 168 -14.27 8.13 3.06
N HIS A 169 -14.16 8.57 1.82
CA HIS A 169 -15.10 9.50 1.19
C HIS A 169 -16.33 8.79 0.59
N THR A 170 -16.74 7.65 1.15
CA THR A 170 -17.78 6.75 0.59
C THR A 170 -19.06 7.50 0.22
N GLU A 171 -19.63 8.27 1.15
CA GLU A 171 -20.86 9.03 0.91
C GLU A 171 -20.70 10.06 -0.21
N LYS A 172 -19.55 10.75 -0.26
CA LYS A 172 -19.26 11.75 -1.29
C LYS A 172 -19.13 11.10 -2.66
N ILE A 173 -18.46 9.96 -2.75
CA ILE A 173 -18.32 9.18 -3.98
C ILE A 173 -19.71 8.73 -4.48
N GLN A 174 -20.55 8.20 -3.59
CA GLN A 174 -21.90 7.75 -3.94
C GLN A 174 -22.77 8.91 -4.45
N LYS A 175 -22.75 10.07 -3.78
CA LYS A 175 -23.50 11.26 -4.22
C LYS A 175 -23.07 11.72 -5.62
N ILE A 176 -21.76 11.72 -5.89
CA ILE A 176 -21.23 12.09 -7.22
C ILE A 176 -21.67 11.07 -8.27
N ARG A 177 -21.47 9.77 -8.04
CA ARG A 177 -21.88 8.72 -8.97
C ARG A 177 -23.39 8.71 -9.26
N LYS A 178 -24.22 8.96 -8.24
CA LYS A 178 -25.67 9.09 -8.42
C LYS A 178 -26.02 10.27 -9.32
N ARG A 179 -25.31 11.40 -9.18
CA ARG A 179 -25.52 12.57 -10.05
C ARG A 179 -25.09 12.29 -11.48
N GLU A 180 -23.93 11.68 -11.71
CA GLU A 180 -23.47 11.28 -13.05
C GLU A 180 -24.55 10.41 -13.73
N SER A 181 -25.05 9.38 -13.04
CA SER A 181 -26.11 8.51 -13.57
C SER A 181 -27.44 9.22 -13.87
N LEU A 182 -27.73 10.35 -13.21
CA LEU A 182 -28.91 11.15 -13.50
C LEU A 182 -28.68 12.08 -14.70
N MET A 183 -27.47 12.58 -14.89
CA MET A 183 -27.12 13.47 -16.02
C MET A 183 -27.00 12.66 -17.33
N ASP A 184 -26.42 11.45 -17.28
CA ASP A 184 -26.35 10.55 -18.45
C ASP A 184 -27.74 10.18 -19.02
N LYS A 185 -28.78 10.20 -18.16
CA LYS A 185 -30.18 9.94 -18.54
C LYS A 185 -30.88 11.14 -19.19
N CYS A 186 -30.37 12.36 -19.01
CA CYS A 186 -30.94 13.54 -19.66
C CYS A 186 -30.37 13.75 -21.07
N ASP A 187 -29.10 13.39 -21.29
CA ASP A 187 -28.44 13.52 -22.59
C ASP A 187 -28.87 12.46 -23.62
N SER A 188 -29.68 11.46 -23.21
CA SER A 188 -30.22 10.39 -24.07
C SER A 188 -31.63 10.69 -24.62
N PHE A 189 -32.17 11.89 -24.37
CA PHE A 189 -33.46 12.36 -24.89
C PHE A 189 -33.33 13.59 -25.82
N ILE A 190 -32.15 13.85 -26.37
CA ILE A 190 -31.92 14.85 -27.43
C ILE A 190 -31.65 14.15 -28.76
#